data_AF-A0A2G6C6Q3-F1
#
_entry.id   AF-A0A2G6C6Q3-F1
#
_cell.length_a   1.000
_cell.length_b   1.000
_cell.length_c   1.000
_cell.angle_alpha   90.00
_cell.angle_beta   90.00
_cell.angle_gamma   90.00
#
_symmetry.space_group_name_H-M   'P 1'
#
loop_
_entity.id
_entity.type
_entity.pdbx_description
1 polymer ?
#
loop_
_entity_poly.entity_id
_entity_poly.type
_entity_poly.pdbx_seq_one_letter_code
_entity_poly.pdbx_strand_id
1 'polypeptide(L)'
;MKFGRGFTVIELAVVMAVIAILVVVGTISFRSYQASARDKERHSDVQAISIYLENIYQRQIFSGATLIKPAGSYPSAEVMNNSTYRKAVFVDLPISSTRNPASPVTNAFMVYAPTPSFDDKMYKYVPIVSGGGYCASISEECRSYKIYYGTETESNKTVESKRK
;
A
#
# COMPACT_ATOMS: atom_id res chain seq x y z
N MET A 1 -63.13 16.52 15.87
CA MET A 1 -62.24 15.34 15.89
C MET A 1 -61.35 15.38 14.66
N LYS A 2 -60.02 15.45 14.82
CA LYS A 2 -59.07 15.44 13.69
C LYS A 2 -58.81 13.99 13.28
N PHE A 3 -59.32 13.57 12.13
CA PHE A 3 -58.94 12.29 11.52
C PHE A 3 -57.48 12.39 11.06
N GLY A 4 -56.59 11.64 11.71
CA GLY A 4 -55.24 11.41 11.21
C GLY A 4 -55.35 10.65 9.89
N ARG A 5 -54.92 11.27 8.79
CA ARG A 5 -54.91 10.64 7.46
C ARG A 5 -53.84 9.55 7.51
N GLY A 6 -54.27 8.29 7.47
CA GLY A 6 -53.38 7.12 7.41
C GLY A 6 -52.72 6.99 6.04
N PHE A 7 -51.49 6.48 6.02
CA PHE A 7 -50.72 6.19 4.82
C PHE A 7 -51.43 5.09 4.00
N THR A 8 -51.57 5.28 2.69
CA THR A 8 -52.18 4.28 1.81
C THR A 8 -51.17 3.18 1.43
N VAL A 9 -51.67 1.97 1.15
CA VAL A 9 -50.81 0.86 0.66
C VAL A 9 -50.10 1.24 -0.64
N ILE A 10 -50.77 2.02 -1.49
CA ILE A 10 -50.20 2.46 -2.76
C ILE A 10 -49.10 3.51 -2.58
N GLU A 11 -49.23 4.43 -1.60
CA GLU A 11 -48.15 5.36 -1.26
C GLU A 11 -46.90 4.61 -0.78
N LEU A 12 -47.07 3.57 0.05
CA LEU A 12 -45.94 2.73 0.48
C LEU A 12 -45.31 1.97 -0.71
N ALA A 13 -46.13 1.45 -1.62
CA ALA A 13 -45.66 0.70 -2.79
C ALA A 13 -44.82 1.56 -3.74
N VAL A 14 -45.25 2.80 -4.01
CA VAL A 14 -44.51 3.74 -4.87
C VAL A 14 -43.19 4.14 -4.21
N VAL A 15 -43.16 4.37 -2.90
CA VAL A 15 -41.92 4.71 -2.17
C VAL A 15 -40.90 3.59 -2.26
N MET A 16 -41.32 2.33 -2.07
CA MET A 16 -40.41 1.18 -2.19
C MET A 16 -39.88 1.01 -3.62
N ALA A 17 -40.71 1.26 -4.64
CA ALA A 17 -40.27 1.24 -6.03
C ALA A 17 -39.19 2.30 -6.32
N VAL A 18 -39.35 3.52 -5.79
CA VAL A 18 -38.35 4.59 -5.93
C VAL A 18 -37.05 4.24 -5.20
N ILE A 19 -37.13 3.72 -3.97
CA ILE A 19 -35.94 3.32 -3.20
C ILE A 19 -35.18 2.21 -3.94
N ALA A 20 -35.87 1.23 -4.52
CA ALA A 20 -35.23 0.16 -5.27
C ALA A 20 -34.37 0.69 -6.44
N ILE A 21 -34.90 1.67 -7.20
CA ILE A 21 -34.17 2.31 -8.30
C ILE A 21 -32.95 3.07 -7.77
N LEU A 22 -33.13 3.86 -6.70
CA LEU A 22 -32.04 4.66 -6.10
C LEU A 22 -30.92 3.78 -5.55
N VAL A 23 -31.25 2.65 -4.93
CA VAL A 23 -30.25 1.70 -4.40
C VAL A 23 -29.41 1.13 -5.55
N VAL A 24 -30.03 0.72 -6.66
CA VAL A 24 -29.28 0.17 -7.81
C VAL A 24 -28.27 1.18 -8.34
N VAL A 25 -28.70 2.40 -8.68
CA VAL A 25 -27.81 3.44 -9.21
C VAL A 25 -26.74 3.83 -8.18
N GLY A 26 -27.15 3.99 -6.91
CA GLY A 26 -26.23 4.34 -5.81
C GLY A 26 -25.12 3.31 -5.61
N THR A 27 -25.41 2.02 -5.74
CA THR A 27 -24.39 0.97 -5.52
C THR A 27 -23.28 0.97 -6.57
N ILE A 28 -23.60 1.25 -7.84
CA ILE A 28 -22.60 1.28 -8.93
C ILE A 28 -21.64 2.46 -8.72
N SER A 29 -22.19 3.65 -8.47
CA SER A 29 -21.38 4.84 -8.19
C SER A 29 -20.50 4.63 -6.96
N PHE A 30 -21.05 4.08 -5.88
CA PHE A 30 -20.32 3.84 -4.64
C PHE A 30 -19.12 2.89 -4.82
N ARG A 31 -19.25 1.83 -5.64
CA ARG A 31 -18.13 0.93 -5.94
C ARG A 31 -16.99 1.64 -6.67
N SER A 32 -17.32 2.49 -7.64
CA SER A 32 -16.32 3.27 -8.40
C SER A 32 -15.58 4.28 -7.49
N TYR A 33 -16.31 5.00 -6.62
CA TYR A 33 -15.70 5.91 -5.67
C TYR A 33 -14.75 5.20 -4.70
N GLN A 34 -15.14 4.05 -4.17
CA GLN A 34 -14.28 3.27 -3.29
C GLN A 34 -13.02 2.75 -4.00
N ALA A 35 -13.13 2.32 -5.26
CA ALA A 35 -11.96 1.91 -6.04
C ALA A 35 -10.96 3.06 -6.21
N SER A 36 -11.46 4.24 -6.62
CA SER A 36 -10.63 5.44 -6.77
C SER A 36 -9.99 5.89 -5.46
N ALA A 37 -10.71 5.81 -4.33
CA ALA A 37 -10.15 6.12 -3.01
C ALA A 37 -8.99 5.19 -2.65
N ARG A 38 -9.16 3.87 -2.84
CA ARG A 38 -8.09 2.89 -2.60
C ARG A 38 -6.87 3.11 -3.49
N ASP A 39 -7.07 3.47 -4.75
CA ASP A 39 -5.95 3.73 -5.68
C ASP A 39 -5.15 4.96 -5.28
N LYS A 40 -5.83 6.03 -4.84
CA LYS A 40 -5.18 7.23 -4.29
C LYS A 40 -4.40 6.90 -3.02
N GLU A 41 -4.98 6.09 -2.14
CA GLU A 41 -4.31 5.66 -0.90
C GLU A 41 -3.07 4.81 -1.21
N ARG A 42 -3.16 3.82 -2.11
CA ARG A 42 -1.97 3.04 -2.54
C ARG A 42 -0.86 3.91 -3.12
N HIS A 43 -1.23 4.90 -3.93
CA HIS A 43 -0.24 5.82 -4.50
C HIS A 43 0.43 6.65 -3.40
N SER A 44 -0.36 7.19 -2.47
CA SER A 44 0.13 7.94 -1.31
C SER A 44 1.03 7.08 -0.41
N ASP A 45 0.65 5.83 -0.16
CA ASP A 45 1.40 4.91 0.69
C ASP A 45 2.77 4.56 0.11
N VAL A 46 2.82 4.22 -1.18
CA VAL A 46 4.08 3.93 -1.87
C VAL A 46 4.96 5.18 -1.95
N GLN A 47 4.38 6.36 -2.14
CA GLN A 47 5.12 7.63 -2.08
C GLN A 47 5.68 7.89 -0.69
N ALA A 48 4.89 7.68 0.38
CA ALA A 48 5.33 7.83 1.75
C ALA A 48 6.48 6.87 2.09
N ILE A 49 6.37 5.59 1.70
CA ILE A 49 7.45 4.61 1.83
C ILE A 49 8.70 5.08 1.07
N SER A 50 8.55 5.53 -0.18
CA SER A 50 9.68 5.96 -1.00
C SER A 50 10.40 7.17 -0.38
N ILE A 51 9.66 8.20 0.02
CA ILE A 51 10.22 9.37 0.71
C ILE A 51 10.93 8.95 2.01
N TYR A 52 10.33 8.02 2.75
CA TYR A 52 10.92 7.50 3.97
C TYR A 52 12.25 6.78 3.71
N LEU A 53 12.30 5.89 2.73
CA LEU A 53 13.52 5.18 2.33
C LEU A 53 14.64 6.14 1.92
N GLU A 54 14.29 7.21 1.19
CA GLU A 54 15.22 8.28 0.82
C GLU A 54 15.75 9.04 2.04
N ASN A 55 14.90 9.33 3.03
CA ASN A 55 15.30 10.02 4.26
C ASN A 55 16.24 9.18 5.12
N ILE A 56 16.07 7.85 5.16
CA ILE A 56 16.95 6.96 5.94
C ILE A 56 18.22 6.56 5.19
N TYR A 57 18.38 6.92 3.92
CA TYR A 57 19.50 6.46 3.09
C TYR A 57 20.87 6.73 3.74
N GLN A 58 21.07 7.92 4.30
CA GLN A 58 22.33 8.30 4.97
C GLN A 58 22.42 7.88 6.44
N ARG A 59 21.33 7.37 7.03
CA ARG A 59 21.29 6.94 8.45
C ARG A 59 21.80 5.51 8.57
N GLN A 60 22.50 5.20 9.67
CA GLN A 60 22.76 3.82 10.06
C GLN A 60 21.59 3.32 10.91
N ILE A 61 21.21 2.05 10.72
CA ILE A 61 20.14 1.42 11.51
C ILE A 61 20.69 0.15 12.13
N PHE A 62 20.44 0.02 13.44
CA PHE A 62 20.88 -1.12 14.24
C PHE A 62 19.66 -1.86 14.79
N SER A 63 19.79 -3.17 14.95
CA SER A 63 18.88 -3.98 15.76
C SER A 63 19.69 -4.62 16.88
N GLY A 64 19.54 -4.06 18.09
CA GLY A 64 20.47 -4.36 19.19
C GLY A 64 21.89 -3.92 18.83
N ALA A 65 22.86 -4.84 18.92
CA ALA A 65 24.25 -4.59 18.57
C ALA A 65 24.57 -4.82 17.07
N THR A 66 23.62 -5.33 16.29
CA THR A 66 23.84 -5.69 14.89
C THR A 66 23.52 -4.51 13.97
N LEU A 67 24.48 -4.10 13.14
CA LEU A 67 24.25 -3.16 12.05
C LEU A 67 23.42 -3.86 10.95
N ILE A 68 22.18 -3.42 10.75
CA ILE A 68 21.28 -4.01 9.74
C ILE A 68 21.21 -3.16 8.48
N LYS A 69 21.53 -1.86 8.55
CA LYS A 69 21.61 -0.98 7.39
C LYS A 69 22.80 -0.04 7.53
N PRO A 70 23.84 -0.15 6.67
CA PRO A 70 24.93 0.81 6.66
C PRO A 70 24.47 2.19 6.13
N ALA A 71 25.26 3.23 6.41
CA ALA A 71 25.04 4.56 5.83
C ALA A 71 25.31 4.53 4.32
N GLY A 72 24.52 5.27 3.54
CA GLY A 72 24.69 5.32 2.08
C GLY A 72 24.14 4.08 1.36
N SER A 73 23.31 3.27 2.01
CA SER A 73 22.69 2.09 1.41
C SER A 73 21.20 2.00 1.74
N TYR A 74 20.42 1.34 0.90
CA TYR A 74 19.05 0.96 1.21
C TYR A 74 18.99 -0.36 1.99
N PRO A 75 17.89 -0.63 2.71
CA PRO A 75 17.71 -1.93 3.37
C PRO A 75 17.76 -3.10 2.39
N SER A 76 18.54 -4.13 2.69
CA SER A 76 18.58 -5.34 1.86
C SER A 76 17.33 -6.20 2.03
N ALA A 77 17.19 -7.19 1.16
CA ALA A 77 16.04 -8.07 1.23
C ALA A 77 15.97 -8.88 2.53
N GLU A 78 17.13 -9.31 3.05
CA GLU A 78 17.24 -9.99 4.35
C GLU A 78 16.66 -9.13 5.49
N VAL A 79 17.02 -7.83 5.52
CA VAL A 79 16.51 -6.86 6.50
C VAL A 79 15.00 -6.74 6.41
N MET A 80 14.49 -6.57 5.19
CA MET A 80 13.09 -6.23 4.96
C MET A 80 12.16 -7.45 5.05
N ASN A 81 12.69 -8.67 4.90
CA ASN A 81 11.97 -9.92 5.11
C ASN A 81 11.87 -10.30 6.59
N ASN A 82 12.82 -9.84 7.43
CA ASN A 82 12.77 -10.08 8.86
C ASN A 82 11.83 -9.08 9.55
N SER A 83 10.80 -9.58 10.23
CA SER A 83 9.79 -8.71 10.86
C SER A 83 10.36 -7.79 11.96
N THR A 84 11.40 -8.22 12.68
CA THR A 84 12.07 -7.41 13.72
C THR A 84 12.89 -6.30 13.10
N TYR A 85 13.68 -6.62 12.07
CA TYR A 85 14.52 -5.64 11.38
C TYR A 85 13.68 -4.64 10.59
N ARG A 86 12.63 -5.09 9.89
CA ARG A 86 11.70 -4.21 9.20
C ARG A 86 11.02 -3.22 10.15
N LYS A 87 10.67 -3.63 11.37
CA LYS A 87 10.13 -2.71 12.39
C LYS A 87 11.16 -1.65 12.82
N ALA A 88 12.43 -2.05 12.95
CA ALA A 88 13.50 -1.09 13.25
C ALA A 88 13.74 -0.12 12.09
N VAL A 89 13.64 -0.61 10.84
CA VAL A 89 13.75 0.23 9.65
C VAL A 89 12.58 1.20 9.55
N PHE A 90 11.34 0.76 9.75
CA PHE A 90 10.12 1.56 9.60
C PHE A 90 9.58 2.15 10.91
N VAL A 91 10.44 2.41 11.90
CA VAL A 91 10.00 2.85 13.23
C VAL A 91 9.22 4.18 13.19
N ASP A 92 9.60 5.09 12.30
CA ASP A 92 8.96 6.41 12.15
C ASP A 92 7.96 6.45 10.96
N LEU A 93 7.74 5.33 10.27
CA LEU A 93 6.76 5.25 9.18
C LEU A 93 5.40 4.85 9.77
N PRO A 94 4.31 5.58 9.46
CA PRO A 94 2.99 5.20 9.94
C PRO A 94 2.59 3.82 9.39
N ILE A 95 2.08 2.96 10.28
CA ILE A 95 1.71 1.57 9.93
C ILE A 95 0.65 1.49 8.82
N SER A 96 -0.17 2.53 8.64
CA SER A 96 -1.16 2.64 7.57
C SER A 96 -0.51 2.56 6.19
N SER A 97 0.67 3.16 6.01
CA SER A 97 1.38 3.17 4.72
C SER A 97 1.92 1.80 4.29
N THR A 98 1.79 0.79 5.15
CA THR A 98 2.18 -0.59 4.83
C THR A 98 1.00 -1.54 4.76
N ARG A 99 -0.24 -1.04 4.89
CA ARG A 99 -1.47 -1.84 4.91
C ARG A 99 -2.19 -1.80 3.58
N ASN A 100 -3.01 -2.81 3.30
CA ASN A 100 -3.81 -2.85 2.08
C ASN A 100 -5.07 -1.98 2.25
N PRO A 101 -5.33 -0.97 1.40
CA PRO A 101 -6.53 -0.13 1.53
C PRO A 101 -7.86 -0.91 1.36
N ALA A 102 -7.85 -2.08 0.73
CA ALA A 102 -9.01 -2.96 0.64
C ALA A 102 -9.22 -3.84 1.89
N SER A 103 -8.16 -4.04 2.67
CA SER A 103 -8.17 -4.83 3.91
C SER A 103 -7.14 -4.22 4.87
N PRO A 104 -7.50 -3.18 5.64
CA PRO A 104 -6.55 -2.37 6.41
C PRO A 104 -5.92 -3.13 7.59
N VAL A 105 -6.24 -4.41 7.79
CA VAL A 105 -5.59 -5.29 8.76
C VAL A 105 -4.45 -6.12 8.13
N THR A 106 -4.41 -6.19 6.80
CA THR A 106 -3.44 -6.98 6.05
C THR A 106 -2.25 -6.11 5.67
N ASN A 107 -1.03 -6.56 5.98
CA ASN A 107 0.18 -5.92 5.48
C ASN A 107 0.25 -6.08 3.96
N ALA A 108 0.33 -4.97 3.24
CA ALA A 108 0.55 -4.92 1.80
C ALA A 108 2.03 -4.94 1.43
N PHE A 109 2.92 -4.57 2.36
CA PHE A 109 4.36 -4.51 2.10
C PHE A 109 5.01 -5.89 2.10
N MET A 110 5.63 -6.24 0.98
CA MET A 110 6.38 -7.49 0.80
C MET A 110 7.72 -7.23 0.11
N VAL A 111 8.70 -8.08 0.38
CA VAL A 111 9.99 -8.06 -0.32
C VAL A 111 9.96 -9.14 -1.37
N TYR A 112 10.50 -8.85 -2.56
CA TYR A 112 10.42 -9.78 -3.66
C TYR A 112 11.72 -9.80 -4.48
N ALA A 113 12.04 -10.96 -5.07
CA ALA A 113 13.20 -11.17 -5.96
C ALA A 113 13.08 -10.33 -7.27
N PRO A 114 14.05 -10.28 -8.20
CA PRO A 114 14.04 -9.26 -9.26
C PRO A 114 12.91 -9.42 -10.31
N THR A 115 12.11 -10.48 -10.27
CA THR A 115 11.01 -10.77 -11.21
C THR A 115 9.65 -10.95 -10.51
N PRO A 116 9.03 -9.87 -10.01
CA PRO A 116 7.73 -9.93 -9.32
C PRO A 116 6.65 -10.64 -10.12
N SER A 117 6.06 -11.70 -9.55
CA SER A 117 4.71 -12.09 -9.91
C SER A 117 3.79 -10.95 -9.45
N PHE A 118 2.97 -10.42 -10.35
CA PHE A 118 2.10 -9.30 -10.05
C PHE A 118 0.84 -9.80 -9.33
N ASP A 119 0.96 -10.11 -8.04
CA ASP A 119 -0.21 -10.13 -7.16
C ASP A 119 -0.74 -8.69 -7.00
N ASP A 120 -2.03 -8.51 -7.29
CA ASP A 120 -2.62 -7.29 -7.87
C ASP A 120 -2.72 -6.09 -6.93
N LYS A 121 -2.47 -6.24 -5.61
CA LYS A 121 -2.76 -5.19 -4.62
C LYS A 121 -1.72 -5.06 -3.49
N MET A 122 -0.53 -5.61 -3.67
CA MET A 122 0.60 -5.56 -2.71
C MET A 122 1.67 -4.55 -3.14
N TYR A 123 2.44 -4.03 -2.18
CA TYR A 123 3.63 -3.21 -2.40
C TYR A 123 4.87 -4.10 -2.36
N LYS A 124 5.48 -4.36 -3.52
CA LYS A 124 6.66 -5.23 -3.64
C LYS A 124 7.93 -4.41 -3.68
N TYR A 125 8.71 -4.48 -2.63
CA TYR A 125 10.02 -3.86 -2.52
C TYR A 125 11.11 -4.77 -3.08
N VAL A 126 11.89 -4.24 -4.02
CA VAL A 126 13.01 -4.92 -4.67
C VAL A 126 14.26 -4.06 -4.50
N PRO A 127 15.15 -4.39 -3.55
CA PRO A 127 16.43 -3.70 -3.40
C PRO A 127 17.44 -4.19 -4.44
N ILE A 128 18.31 -3.29 -4.91
CA ILE A 128 19.22 -3.53 -6.04
C ILE A 128 20.64 -3.07 -5.67
N VAL A 129 21.64 -3.91 -5.93
CA VAL A 129 23.06 -3.62 -5.71
C VAL A 129 23.62 -2.68 -6.79
N SER A 130 24.81 -2.11 -6.58
CA SER A 130 25.45 -1.21 -7.56
C SER A 130 25.63 -1.83 -8.96
N GLY A 131 25.71 -3.16 -9.06
CA GLY A 131 25.82 -3.90 -10.32
C GLY A 131 24.48 -4.20 -11.02
N GLY A 132 23.35 -3.73 -10.48
CA GLY A 132 22.01 -3.98 -11.03
C GLY A 132 21.38 -5.32 -10.64
N GLY A 133 22.06 -6.13 -9.83
CA GLY A 133 21.54 -7.37 -9.28
C GLY A 133 20.61 -7.16 -8.08
N TYR A 134 19.91 -8.22 -7.68
CA TYR A 134 19.08 -8.22 -6.48
C TYR A 134 19.95 -8.13 -5.21
N CYS A 135 19.62 -7.21 -4.30
CA CYS A 135 20.35 -7.03 -3.04
C CYS A 135 19.78 -7.95 -1.96
N ALA A 136 20.37 -9.13 -1.80
CA ALA A 136 19.82 -10.18 -0.97
C ALA A 136 20.19 -10.01 0.50
N SER A 137 21.44 -9.65 0.78
CA SER A 137 22.08 -9.79 2.11
C SER A 137 22.49 -8.45 2.72
N ILE A 138 22.64 -8.41 4.05
CA ILE A 138 23.09 -7.20 4.77
C ILE A 138 24.52 -6.77 4.45
N SER A 139 25.36 -7.68 3.93
CA SER A 139 26.75 -7.40 3.53
C SER A 139 26.86 -6.69 2.18
N GLU A 140 25.79 -6.66 1.40
CA GLU A 140 25.77 -6.02 0.09
C GLU A 140 25.38 -4.55 0.18
N GLU A 141 26.00 -3.72 -0.66
CA GLU A 141 25.65 -2.32 -0.78
C GLU A 141 24.45 -2.14 -1.72
N CYS A 142 23.24 -2.10 -1.16
CA CYS A 142 22.03 -1.77 -1.93
C CYS A 142 22.05 -0.28 -2.30
N ARG A 143 22.22 0.02 -3.59
CA ARG A 143 22.38 1.37 -4.13
C ARG A 143 21.06 1.99 -4.59
N SER A 144 20.14 1.15 -5.05
CA SER A 144 18.82 1.58 -5.53
C SER A 144 17.74 0.60 -5.09
N TYR A 145 16.48 1.00 -5.25
CA TYR A 145 15.34 0.11 -5.05
C TYR A 145 14.23 0.40 -6.04
N LYS A 146 13.33 -0.57 -6.20
CA LYS A 146 12.07 -0.42 -6.91
C LYS A 146 10.93 -0.90 -6.04
N ILE A 147 9.82 -0.17 -6.04
CA ILE A 147 8.57 -0.58 -5.41
C ILE A 147 7.54 -0.80 -6.53
N TYR A 148 7.09 -2.03 -6.68
CA TYR A 148 6.02 -2.38 -7.60
C TYR A 148 4.69 -2.43 -6.86
N TYR A 149 3.64 -1.86 -7.42
CA TYR A 149 2.30 -1.92 -6.86
C TYR A 149 1.23 -1.96 -7.95
N GLY A 150 0.08 -2.54 -7.62
CA GLY A 150 -1.10 -2.54 -8.48
C GLY A 150 -2.19 -1.61 -7.95
N THR A 151 -3.05 -1.16 -8.85
CA THR A 151 -4.27 -0.39 -8.58
C THR A 151 -5.48 -1.25 -8.96
N GLU A 152 -6.70 -0.80 -8.66
CA GLU A 152 -7.92 -1.52 -9.08
C GLU A 152 -8.09 -1.55 -10.60
N THR A 153 -7.43 -0.63 -11.33
CA THR A 153 -7.57 -0.46 -12.79
C THR A 153 -6.34 -0.85 -13.58
N GLU A 154 -5.15 -0.72 -13.00
CA GLU A 154 -3.86 -0.98 -13.65
C GLU A 154 -2.95 -1.80 -12.72
N SER A 155 -2.38 -2.87 -13.26
CA SER A 155 -1.27 -3.57 -12.62
C SER A 155 0.07 -2.91 -13.01
N ASN A 156 1.12 -3.17 -12.23
CA ASN A 156 2.53 -2.90 -12.60
C ASN A 156 2.98 -1.43 -12.54
N LYS A 157 2.39 -0.60 -11.67
CA LYS A 157 2.97 0.72 -11.35
C LYS A 157 4.28 0.51 -10.59
N THR A 158 5.27 1.36 -10.88
CA THR A 158 6.60 1.26 -10.26
C THR A 158 7.04 2.63 -9.75
N VAL A 159 7.62 2.65 -8.55
CA VAL A 159 8.37 3.81 -8.02
C VAL A 159 9.81 3.38 -7.80
N GLU A 160 10.74 4.13 -8.36
CA GLU A 160 12.18 3.88 -8.22
C GLU A 160 12.81 4.87 -7.24
N SER A 161 13.95 4.49 -6.67
CA SER A 161 14.77 5.41 -5.89
C SER A 161 15.21 6.61 -6.72
N LYS A 162 15.23 7.79 -6.11
CA LYS A 162 15.74 9.02 -6.75
C LYS A 162 17.25 9.00 -6.88
N ARG A 163 17.92 8.33 -5.95
CA ARG A 163 19.38 8.15 -5.94
C ARG A 163 19.75 6.89 -6.73
N LYS A 164 20.77 7.01 -7.58
CA LYS A 164 21.37 5.92 -8.37
C LYS A 164 22.83 5.74 -7.93
#